data_AF-A0A077Z1M5-F1
#
_entry.id   AF-A0A077Z1M5-F1
#
_cell.length_a   1.000
_cell.length_b   1.000
_cell.length_c   1.000
_cell.angle_alpha   90.00
_cell.angle_beta   90.00
_cell.angle_gamma   90.00
#
_symmetry.space_group_name_H-M   'P 1'
#
loop_
_entity.id
_entity.type
_entity.pdbx_description
1 polymer ?
#
loop_
_entity_poly.entity_id
_entity_poly.type
_entity_poly.pdbx_seq_one_letter_code
_entity_poly.pdbx_strand_id
1 'polypeptide(L)'
;MSVQDDVPLLSERKKCWSSRDKYWSCLDDNNGDETKCKEQRAEFVSSCRRTWVEHFDRKYRFEKYKEEHGLQQGSPTPPKTLSE
;
A
#
# COMPACT_ATOMS: atom_id res chain seq x y z
N MET A 1 -32.86 -2.26 7.89
CA MET A 1 -31.82 -1.37 7.33
C MET A 1 -30.56 -2.21 7.18
N SER A 2 -29.99 -2.19 5.98
CA SER A 2 -29.10 -3.21 5.42
C SER A 2 -27.75 -3.30 6.15
N VAL A 3 -27.56 -4.36 6.92
CA VAL A 3 -26.27 -4.72 7.52
C VAL A 3 -25.50 -5.58 6.49
N GLN A 4 -24.91 -4.94 5.49
CA GLN A 4 -24.02 -5.57 4.50
C GLN A 4 -22.81 -4.66 4.20
N ASP A 5 -22.12 -4.15 5.23
CA ASP A 5 -21.01 -3.18 5.03
C ASP A 5 -19.72 -3.47 5.84
N ASP A 6 -19.58 -4.63 6.49
CA ASP A 6 -18.41 -4.90 7.36
C ASP A 6 -17.31 -5.78 6.75
N VAL A 7 -17.47 -6.26 5.51
CA VAL A 7 -16.42 -6.96 4.76
C VAL A 7 -16.09 -6.15 3.52
N PRO A 8 -14.91 -5.50 3.41
CA PRO A 8 -14.54 -4.81 2.18
C PRO A 8 -14.64 -5.83 1.03
N LEU A 9 -15.54 -5.57 0.09
CA LEU A 9 -15.80 -6.48 -1.02
C LEU A 9 -14.47 -6.77 -1.72
N LEU A 10 -14.27 -7.99 -2.21
CA LEU A 10 -13.08 -8.39 -2.96
C LEU A 10 -12.67 -7.34 -4.01
N SER A 11 -13.67 -6.67 -4.60
CA SER A 11 -13.53 -5.57 -5.56
C SER A 11 -12.88 -4.32 -4.97
N GLU A 12 -13.28 -3.87 -3.77
CA GLU A 12 -12.69 -2.69 -3.11
C GLU A 12 -11.24 -2.95 -2.70
N ARG A 13 -10.97 -4.16 -2.20
CA ARG A 13 -9.60 -4.60 -1.88
C ARG A 13 -8.71 -4.60 -3.12
N LYS A 14 -9.21 -5.15 -4.23
CA LYS A 14 -8.50 -5.13 -5.53
C LYS A 14 -8.23 -3.70 -5.98
N LYS A 15 -9.23 -2.82 -5.92
CA LYS A 15 -9.07 -1.41 -6.28
C LYS A 15 -7.98 -0.74 -5.44
N CYS A 16 -8.02 -0.93 -4.12
CA CYS A 16 -7.01 -0.42 -3.21
C CYS A 16 -5.59 -0.91 -3.58
N TRP A 17 -5.41 -2.21 -3.83
CA TRP A 17 -4.12 -2.75 -4.22
C TRP A 17 -3.64 -2.24 -5.58
N SER A 18 -4.54 -2.06 -6.56
CA SER A 18 -4.20 -1.46 -7.84
C SER A 18 -3.76 0.00 -7.71
N SER A 19 -4.46 0.81 -6.91
CA SER A 19 -4.06 2.21 -6.67
C SER A 19 -2.76 2.32 -5.87
N ARG A 20 -2.51 1.41 -4.91
CA ARG A 20 -1.23 1.29 -4.22
C ARG A 20 -0.10 1.03 -5.20
N ASP A 21 -0.28 0.07 -6.11
CA ASP A 21 0.74 -0.33 -7.07
C ASP A 21 1.12 0.83 -8.00
N LYS A 22 0.12 1.55 -8.53
CA LYS A 22 0.33 2.79 -9.30
C LYS A 22 1.10 3.85 -8.51
N TYR A 23 0.74 4.04 -7.24
CA TYR A 23 1.41 5.02 -6.38
C TYR A 23 2.86 4.62 -6.12
N TRP A 24 3.13 3.35 -5.79
CA TRP A 24 4.49 2.84 -5.56
C TRP A 24 5.35 2.87 -6.83
N SER A 25 4.79 2.51 -7.99
CA SER A 25 5.46 2.65 -9.28
C SER A 25 5.89 4.10 -9.50
N CYS A 26 4.95 5.05 -9.32
CA CYS A 26 5.26 6.47 -9.45
C CYS A 26 6.36 6.91 -8.47
N LEU A 27 6.32 6.45 -7.22
CA LEU A 27 7.37 6.76 -6.26
C LEU A 27 8.72 6.20 -6.70
N ASP A 28 8.77 4.97 -7.20
CA ASP A 28 10.01 4.35 -7.67
C ASP A 28 10.62 5.13 -8.85
N ASP A 29 9.79 5.48 -9.84
CA ASP A 29 10.16 6.33 -10.98
C ASP A 29 10.68 7.72 -10.54
N ASN A 30 10.22 8.20 -9.38
CA ASN A 30 10.55 9.52 -8.83
C ASN A 30 11.47 9.47 -7.60
N ASN A 31 12.19 8.37 -7.39
CA ASN A 31 13.16 8.22 -6.29
C ASN A 31 12.55 8.49 -4.88
N GLY A 32 11.31 8.06 -4.65
CA GLY A 32 10.58 8.22 -3.41
C GLY A 32 9.91 9.59 -3.22
N ASP A 33 9.87 10.44 -4.25
CA ASP A 33 9.28 11.78 -4.15
C ASP A 33 7.74 11.74 -4.22
N GLU A 34 7.11 11.76 -3.04
CA GLU A 34 5.65 11.80 -2.90
C GLU A 34 5.00 13.04 -3.55
N THR A 35 5.76 14.13 -3.73
CA THR A 35 5.20 15.39 -4.25
C THR A 35 4.87 15.33 -5.74
N LYS A 36 5.53 14.43 -6.48
CA LYS A 36 5.27 14.18 -7.91
C LYS A 36 4.12 13.21 -8.14
N CYS A 37 3.78 12.41 -7.13
CA CYS A 37 2.78 11.34 -7.20
C CYS A 37 1.46 11.69 -6.48
N LYS A 38 1.11 12.98 -6.39
CA LYS A 38 -0.06 13.47 -5.65
C LYS A 38 -1.38 12.93 -6.19
N GLU A 39 -1.50 12.77 -7.51
CA GLU A 39 -2.71 12.25 -8.14
C GLU A 39 -2.95 10.78 -7.75
N GLN A 40 -1.92 9.94 -7.88
CA GLN A 40 -1.94 8.54 -7.47
C GLN A 40 -2.13 8.42 -5.95
N ARG A 41 -1.54 9.34 -5.17
CA ARG A 41 -1.74 9.40 -3.71
C ARG A 41 -3.20 9.67 -3.35
N ALA A 42 -3.87 10.59 -4.05
CA ALA A 42 -5.28 10.87 -3.84
C ALA A 42 -6.16 9.66 -4.22
N GLU A 43 -5.86 8.98 -5.33
CA GLU A 43 -6.57 7.75 -5.73
C GLU A 43 -6.37 6.63 -4.69
N PHE A 44 -5.15 6.49 -4.19
CA PHE A 44 -4.79 5.50 -3.17
C PHE A 44 -5.49 5.77 -1.83
N VAL A 45 -5.45 7.00 -1.33
CA VAL A 45 -6.11 7.40 -0.07
C VAL A 45 -7.63 7.29 -0.15
N SER A 46 -8.22 7.57 -1.32
CA SER A 46 -9.67 7.44 -1.51
C SER A 46 -10.13 6.00 -1.71
N SER A 47 -9.29 5.14 -2.29
CA SER A 47 -9.64 3.74 -2.56
C SER A 47 -9.29 2.79 -1.42
N CYS A 48 -8.40 3.18 -0.50
CA CYS A 48 -7.94 2.36 0.60
C CYS A 48 -8.40 2.89 1.96
N ARG A 49 -8.64 1.98 2.91
CA ARG A 49 -8.81 2.36 4.32
C ARG A 49 -7.53 3.06 4.80
N ARG A 50 -7.67 4.11 5.61
CA ARG A 50 -6.55 4.89 6.15
C ARG A 50 -5.45 4.02 6.80
N THR A 51 -5.84 3.00 7.56
CA THR A 51 -4.90 2.05 8.18
C THR A 51 -4.04 1.30 7.15
N TRP A 52 -4.60 0.99 5.99
CA TRP A 52 -3.87 0.32 4.91
C TRP A 52 -2.90 1.29 4.23
N VAL A 53 -3.33 2.54 4.00
CA VAL A 53 -2.47 3.61 3.47
C VAL A 53 -1.23 3.76 4.34
N GLU A 54 -1.41 3.96 5.65
CA GLU A 54 -0.31 4.12 6.60
C GLU A 54 0.62 2.89 6.64
N HIS A 55 0.05 1.68 6.59
CA HIS A 55 0.82 0.45 6.54
C HIS A 55 1.70 0.36 5.27
N PHE A 56 1.12 0.64 4.11
CA PHE A 56 1.83 0.58 2.84
C PHE A 56 2.88 1.69 2.72
N ASP A 57 2.60 2.92 3.17
CA ASP A 57 3.59 4.01 3.17
C ASP A 57 4.82 3.63 4.01
N ARG A 58 4.59 3.10 5.22
CA ARG A 58 5.67 2.62 6.09
C ARG A 58 6.46 1.49 5.43
N LYS A 59 5.76 0.55 4.78
CA LYS A 59 6.38 -0.56 4.08
C LYS A 59 7.27 -0.08 2.93
N TYR A 60 6.77 0.82 2.08
CA TYR A 60 7.53 1.38 0.96
C TYR A 60 8.80 2.10 1.44
N ARG A 61 8.68 2.98 2.45
CA ARG A 61 9.85 3.68 3.02
C ARG A 61 10.87 2.71 3.62
N PHE A 62 10.40 1.65 4.29
CA PHE A 62 11.28 0.63 4.84
C PHE A 62 11.97 -0.20 3.74
N GLU A 63 11.26 -0.57 2.68
CA GLU A 63 11.83 -1.27 1.52
C GLU A 63 12.87 -0.39 0.81
N LYS A 64 12.59 0.89 0.59
CA LYS A 64 13.55 1.81 -0.04
C LYS A 64 14.79 2.07 0.82
N TYR A 65 14.60 2.26 2.14
CA TYR A 65 15.71 2.40 3.09
C TYR A 65 16.60 1.14 3.09
N LYS A 66 16.00 -0.04 3.04
CA LYS A 66 16.75 -1.30 2.95
C LYS A 66 17.55 -1.44 1.66
N GLU A 67 16.95 -1.03 0.54
CA GLU A 67 17.61 -1.02 -0.77
C GLU A 67 18.82 -0.09 -0.77
N GLU A 68 18.68 1.14 -0.25
CA GLU A 68 19.75 2.13 -0.19
C GLU A 68 20.92 1.69 0.73
N HIS A 69 20.61 1.13 1.90
CA HIS A 69 21.62 0.76 2.89
C HIS A 69 22.07 -0.71 2.82
N GLY A 70 21.68 -1.45 1.77
CA GLY A 70 22.11 -2.82 1.55
C GLY A 70 21.78 -3.77 2.72
N LEU A 71 20.72 -3.47 3.48
CA LEU A 71 20.32 -4.27 4.65
C LEU A 71 19.70 -5.59 4.15
N GLN A 72 20.55 -6.61 4.07
CA GLN A 72 20.17 -7.99 3.81
C GLN A 72 19.18 -8.48 4.88
N GLN A 73 18.23 -9.28 4.43
CA GLN A 73 16.91 -9.42 5.02
C GLN A 73 16.87 -10.14 6.37
N GLY A 74 16.06 -9.61 7.29
CA GLY A 74 15.06 -10.42 7.99
C GLY A 74 13.71 -10.16 7.33
N SER A 75 13.06 -11.19 6.80
CA SER A 75 11.70 -11.08 6.22
C SER A 75 10.71 -10.60 7.28
N PRO A 76 9.94 -9.51 7.08
CA PRO A 76 8.68 -9.35 7.77
C PRO A 76 7.76 -10.43 7.21
N THR A 77 7.48 -11.44 8.04
CA THR A 77 6.50 -12.50 7.74
C THR A 77 5.24 -11.88 7.13
N PRO A 78 4.74 -12.37 5.99
CA PRO A 78 3.44 -11.96 5.49
C PRO A 78 2.42 -12.19 6.62
N PRO A 79 1.51 -11.24 6.90
CA PRO A 79 0.41 -11.52 7.80
C PRO A 79 -0.31 -12.74 7.23
N LYS A 80 -0.39 -13.80 8.05
CA LYS A 80 -1.04 -15.06 7.70
C LYS A 80 -2.33 -14.75 6.96
N THR A 81 -2.37 -15.19 5.71
CA THR A 81 -3.61 -15.45 4.99
C THR A 81 -4.54 -16.19 5.95
N LEU A 82 -5.72 -15.62 6.15
CA LEU A 82 -6.90 -16.25 6.72
C LEU A 82 -6.96 -17.73 6.26
N SER A 83 -6.67 -18.64 7.18
CA SER A 83 -6.92 -20.07 7.02
C SER A 83 -8.19 -20.37 7.81
N GLU A 84 -9.20 -20.81 7.04
CA GLU A 84 -10.51 -21.37 7.42
C GLU A 84 -11.53 -20.48 8.15
#